data_AF-A0A522AWC6-F1
#
_entry.id   AF-A0A522AWC6-F1
#
_cell.length_a   1.000
_cell.length_b   1.000
_cell.length_c   1.000
_cell.angle_alpha   90.00
_cell.angle_beta   90.00
_cell.angle_gamma   90.00
#
_symmetry.space_group_name_H-M   'P 1'
#
loop_
_entity.id
_entity.type
_entity.pdbx_description
1 polymer ?
#
loop_
_entity_poly.entity_id
_entity_poly.type
_entity_poly.pdbx_seq_one_letter_code
_entity_poly.pdbx_strand_id
1 'polypeptide(L)'
;MVEEVGGSGSFIEVYVNCPLEECERRDPKGLYRKARSGEIQGFTGVSDAYEPPYVPEVMLNTDRESPEESVRKILAALERLGTIQAYSS
;
A
#
# COMPACT_ATOMS: atom_id res chain seq x y z
N MET A 1 -14.46 -11.41 -0.19
CA MET A 1 -13.85 -10.25 -0.89
C MET A 1 -14.41 -9.00 -0.24
N VAL A 2 -13.57 -8.05 0.18
CA VAL A 2 -13.91 -6.97 1.13
C VAL A 2 -15.07 -6.04 0.70
N GLU A 3 -15.37 -5.95 -0.59
CA GLU A 3 -16.49 -5.17 -1.12
C GLU A 3 -17.88 -5.69 -0.68
N GLU A 4 -18.02 -7.01 -0.45
CA GLU A 4 -19.31 -7.60 -0.08
C GLU A 4 -19.79 -7.21 1.33
N VAL A 5 -18.89 -6.73 2.20
CA VAL A 5 -19.21 -6.43 3.60
C VAL A 5 -19.67 -4.99 3.80
N GLY A 6 -19.32 -4.06 2.89
CA GLY A 6 -19.55 -2.62 3.07
C GLY A 6 -20.51 -1.97 2.06
N GLY A 7 -20.84 -2.64 0.96
CA GLY A 7 -21.63 -2.09 -0.14
C GLY A 7 -20.77 -1.37 -1.19
N SER A 8 -21.27 -1.29 -2.42
CA SER A 8 -20.53 -0.67 -3.53
C SER A 8 -20.13 0.77 -3.21
N GLY A 9 -18.83 1.09 -3.33
CA GLY A 9 -18.27 2.41 -3.06
C GLY A 9 -17.79 2.65 -1.62
N SER A 10 -17.94 1.68 -0.71
CA SER A 10 -17.44 1.80 0.67
C SER A 10 -16.00 1.30 0.85
N PHE A 11 -15.41 0.70 -0.18
CA PHE A 11 -14.06 0.15 -0.17
C PHE A 11 -13.18 0.90 -1.18
N ILE A 12 -11.94 1.16 -0.79
CA ILE A 12 -10.93 1.83 -1.61
C ILE A 12 -9.64 1.03 -1.44
N GLU A 13 -9.16 0.41 -2.51
CA GLU A 13 -7.89 -0.29 -2.53
C GLU A 13 -6.75 0.72 -2.71
N VAL A 14 -5.85 0.76 -1.73
CA VAL A 14 -4.65 1.59 -1.77
C VAL A 14 -3.44 0.67 -1.93
N TYR A 15 -2.85 0.67 -3.12
CA TYR A 15 -1.65 -0.09 -3.39
C TYR A 15 -0.39 0.71 -3.03
N VAL A 16 0.34 0.21 -2.04
CA VAL A 16 1.66 0.72 -1.66
C VAL A 16 2.71 0.07 -2.56
N ASN A 17 2.90 0.64 -3.74
CA ASN A 17 3.90 0.22 -4.69
C ASN A 17 5.29 0.68 -4.23
N CYS A 18 6.16 -0.28 -3.97
CA CYS A 18 7.57 -0.05 -3.67
C CYS A 18 8.35 -1.25 -4.17
N PRO A 19 9.46 -1.06 -4.90
CA PRO A 19 10.38 -2.14 -5.23
C PRO A 19 10.82 -2.89 -3.98
N LEU A 20 10.94 -4.22 -4.10
CA LEU A 20 11.35 -5.09 -2.99
C LEU A 20 12.70 -4.66 -2.42
N GLU A 21 13.64 -4.28 -3.28
CA GLU A 21 14.99 -3.88 -2.92
C GLU A 21 14.97 -2.65 -1.99
N GLU A 22 14.07 -1.69 -2.24
CA GLU A 22 13.91 -0.52 -1.37
C GLU A 22 13.22 -0.89 -0.05
N CYS A 23 12.26 -1.82 -0.07
CA CYS A 23 11.66 -2.36 1.15
C CYS A 23 12.71 -3.08 2.03
N GLU A 24 13.55 -3.91 1.42
CA GLU A 24 14.66 -4.62 2.08
C GLU A 24 15.72 -3.65 2.60
N ARG A 25 16.03 -2.59 1.85
CA ARG A 25 16.98 -1.56 2.30
C ARG A 25 16.49 -0.80 3.52
N ARG A 26 15.17 -0.52 3.59
CA ARG A 26 14.56 0.20 4.73
C ARG A 26 14.48 -0.68 5.97
N ASP A 27 14.11 -1.95 5.81
CA ASP A 27 13.93 -3.01 6.82
C ASP A 27 13.89 -2.54 8.29
N PRO A 28 12.91 -1.69 8.67
CA PRO A 28 12.93 -1.01 9.97
C PRO A 28 12.77 -1.96 11.15
N LYS A 29 12.24 -3.17 10.88
CA LYS A 29 11.98 -4.22 11.86
C LYS A 29 12.96 -5.40 11.76
N GLY A 30 13.90 -5.39 10.81
CA GLY A 30 14.83 -6.50 10.61
C GLY A 30 14.17 -7.77 10.07
N LEU A 31 12.96 -7.70 9.50
CA LEU A 31 12.18 -8.86 9.07
C LEU A 31 12.72 -9.44 7.76
N TYR A 32 13.10 -8.59 6.81
CA TYR A 32 13.72 -9.06 5.57
C TYR A 32 15.05 -9.75 5.85
N ARG A 33 15.86 -9.21 6.78
CA ARG A 33 17.10 -9.86 7.22
C ARG A 33 16.84 -11.26 7.79
N LYS A 34 15.84 -11.41 8.66
CA LYS A 34 15.47 -12.72 9.26
C LYS A 34 14.90 -13.70 8.23
N ALA A 35 14.14 -13.20 7.26
CA ALA A 35 13.65 -14.03 6.16
C ALA A 35 14.82 -14.54 5.30
N ARG A 36 15.79 -13.67 4.97
CA ARG A 36 16.99 -14.04 4.21
C ARG A 36 17.93 -14.98 4.98
N SER A 37 17.97 -14.93 6.31
CA SER A 37 18.72 -15.88 7.15
C SER A 37 18.00 -17.22 7.33
N GLY A 38 16.76 -17.37 6.85
CA GLY A 38 15.96 -18.59 6.98
C GLY A 38 15.25 -18.74 8.34
N GLU A 39 15.31 -17.72 9.20
CA GLU A 39 14.59 -17.70 10.49
C GLU A 39 13.07 -17.52 10.31
N ILE A 40 12.64 -16.89 9.21
CA ILE A 40 11.23 -16.72 8.85
C ILE A 40 10.98 -17.39 7.50
N GLN A 41 10.09 -18.38 7.50
CA GLN A 41 9.61 -19.07 6.29
C GLN A 41 8.33 -18.42 5.77
N GLY A 42 8.04 -18.55 4.47
CA GLY A 42 6.82 -18.01 3.84
C GLY A 42 6.75 -16.48 3.91
N PHE A 43 7.89 -15.81 3.73
CA PHE A 43 7.94 -14.36 3.80
C PHE A 43 7.64 -13.76 2.44
N THR A 44 6.56 -13.00 2.35
CA THR A 44 6.09 -12.33 1.13
C THR A 44 7.18 -11.41 0.56
N GLY A 45 7.48 -11.55 -0.73
CA GLY A 45 8.56 -10.86 -1.43
C GLY A 45 9.91 -11.58 -1.37
N VAL A 46 10.09 -12.58 -0.49
CA VAL A 46 11.35 -13.34 -0.39
C VAL A 46 11.15 -14.80 -0.79
N SER A 47 10.30 -15.53 -0.07
CA SER A 47 9.98 -16.94 -0.34
C SER A 47 8.59 -17.15 -0.94
N ASP A 48 7.68 -16.20 -0.69
CA ASP A 48 6.33 -16.21 -1.27
C ASP A 48 6.14 -15.01 -2.21
N ALA A 49 5.39 -15.19 -3.29
CA ALA A 49 5.09 -14.12 -4.23
C ALA A 49 4.08 -13.11 -3.65
N TYR A 50 4.24 -11.83 -4.01
CA TYR A 50 3.21 -10.83 -3.81
C TYR A 50 2.41 -10.66 -5.10
N GLU A 51 1.09 -10.67 -4.99
CA GLU A 51 0.20 -10.42 -6.13
C GLU A 51 -0.27 -8.95 -6.06
N PRO A 52 0.26 -8.06 -6.90
CA PRO A 52 -0.20 -6.67 -6.93
C PRO A 52 -1.64 -6.60 -7.44
N PRO A 53 -2.42 -5.61 -6.97
CA PRO A 53 -3.77 -5.43 -7.48
C PRO A 53 -3.75 -5.02 -8.95
N TYR A 54 -4.72 -5.55 -9.71
CA TYR A 54 -4.83 -5.27 -11.14
C TYR A 54 -5.19 -3.81 -11.43
N VAL A 55 -6.12 -3.24 -10.64
CA VAL A 55 -6.63 -1.87 -10.82
C VAL A 55 -6.90 -1.26 -9.45
N PRO A 56 -5.86 -0.84 -8.70
CA PRO A 56 -6.08 -0.18 -7.41
C PRO A 56 -6.71 1.20 -7.60
N GLU A 57 -7.63 1.60 -6.73
CA GLU A 57 -8.19 2.96 -6.74
C GLU A 57 -7.14 4.04 -6.48
N VAL A 58 -6.12 3.72 -5.67
CA VAL A 58 -5.00 4.61 -5.35
C VAL A 58 -3.69 3.84 -5.43
N MET A 59 -2.74 4.35 -6.23
CA MET A 59 -1.38 3.83 -6.29
C MET A 59 -0.39 4.82 -5.65
N LEU A 60 0.37 4.34 -4.69
CA LEU A 60 1.42 5.06 -3.97
C LEU A 60 2.78 4.53 -4.40
N ASN A 61 3.65 5.35 -4.97
CA ASN A 61 5.00 4.96 -5.38
C ASN A 61 6.01 5.44 -4.33
N THR A 62 6.05 4.74 -3.20
CA THR A 62 6.72 5.22 -1.96
C THR A 62 8.24 5.24 -2.03
N ASP A 63 8.84 4.72 -3.09
CA ASP A 63 10.25 4.89 -3.44
C ASP A 63 10.54 6.25 -4.08
N ARG A 64 9.52 6.94 -4.60
CA ARG A 64 9.63 8.19 -5.37
C ARG A 64 8.85 9.36 -4.78
N GLU A 65 8.04 9.13 -3.76
CA GLU A 65 7.19 10.14 -3.15
C GLU A 65 7.37 10.19 -1.63
N SER A 66 7.14 11.37 -1.06
CA SER A 66 7.12 11.55 0.39
C SER A 66 5.82 11.00 1.01
N PRO A 67 5.80 10.75 2.32
CA PRO A 67 4.57 10.42 3.03
C PRO A 67 3.46 11.47 2.82
N GLU A 68 3.81 12.76 2.81
CA GLU A 68 2.86 13.85 2.60
C GLU A 68 2.28 13.83 1.18
N GLU A 69 3.08 13.52 0.17
CA GLU A 69 2.61 13.31 -1.21
C GLU A 69 1.66 12.11 -1.32
N SER A 70 2.01 11.01 -0.65
CA SER A 70 1.17 9.81 -0.58
C SER A 70 -0.19 10.11 0.06
N VAL A 71 -0.18 10.81 1.19
CA VAL A 71 -1.39 11.21 1.91
C VAL A 71 -2.27 12.11 1.06
N ARG A 72 -1.69 13.08 0.33
CA ARG A 72 -2.46 13.94 -0.58
C ARG A 72 -3.20 13.13 -1.65
N LYS A 73 -2.59 12.07 -2.20
CA LYS A 73 -3.27 11.19 -3.17
C LYS A 73 -4.45 10.46 -2.57
N ILE A 74 -4.31 9.94 -1.35
CA ILE A 74 -5.40 9.27 -0.64
C ILE A 74 -6.55 10.25 -0.37
N LEU A 75 -6.25 11.45 0.13
CA LEU A 75 -7.25 12.48 0.39
C LEU A 75 -8.00 12.90 -0.87
N ALA A 76 -7.29 13.14 -1.97
CA ALA A 76 -7.92 13.48 -3.25
C ALA A 76 -8.84 12.37 -3.77
N ALA A 77 -8.50 11.09 -3.54
CA ALA A 77 -9.37 9.97 -3.88
C ALA A 77 -10.65 9.95 -3.01
N LEU A 78 -10.52 10.19 -1.71
CA LEU A 78 -11.66 10.27 -0.78
C LEU A 78 -12.60 11.43 -1.12
N GLU A 79 -12.06 12.59 -1.49
CA GLU A 79 -12.85 13.75 -1.94
C GLU A 79 -13.60 13.45 -3.24
N ARG A 80 -12.93 12.86 -4.22
CA ARG A 80 -13.53 12.47 -5.51
C ARG A 80 -14.67 11.46 -5.34
N LEU A 81 -14.56 10.57 -4.37
CA LEU A 81 -15.59 9.59 -4.04
C LEU A 81 -16.72 10.17 -3.17
N GLY A 82 -16.59 11.41 -2.71
CA GLY A 82 -17.57 12.07 -1.85
C GLY A 82 -17.59 11.54 -0.41
N THR A 83 -16.59 10.75 -0.02
CA THR A 83 -16.47 10.19 1.34
C THR A 83 -16.12 11.26 2.36
N ILE A 84 -15.40 12.30 1.93
CA ILE A 84 -15.10 13.50 2.72
C ILE A 84 -15.45 14.75 1.91
N GLN A 85 -15.85 15.83 2.60
CA GLN A 85 -15.95 17.14 1.96
C GLN A 85 -14.56 17.71 1.73
N ALA A 86 -14.37 18.34 0.56
CA ALA A 86 -13.19 19.14 0.31
C ALA A 86 -13.06 20.20 1.40
N TYR A 87 -11.89 20.30 2.01
CA TYR A 87 -11.65 21.26 3.06
C TYR A 87 -11.60 22.67 2.44
N SER A 88 -12.70 23.41 2.51
CA SER A 88 -12.71 24.84 2.18
C SER A 88 -11.81 25.55 3.18
N SER A 89 -10.63 25.99 2.72
CA SER A 89 -9.85 27.03 3.42
C SER A 89 -10.46 28.39 3.19
#